data_AF-A0AA47M2L9-F1
#
_entry.id   AF-A0AA47M2L9-F1
#
_cell.length_a   1.000
_cell.length_b   1.000
_cell.length_c   1.000
_cell.angle_alpha   90.00
_cell.angle_beta   90.00
_cell.angle_gamma   90.00
#
_symmetry.space_group_name_H-M   'P 1'
#
loop_
_entity.id
_entity.type
_entity.pdbx_description
1 polymer ?
#
loop_
_entity_poly.entity_id
_entity_poly.type
_entity_poly.pdbx_seq_one_letter_code
_entity_poly.pdbx_strand_id
1 'polypeptide(L)'
;MDPAETEQLRHAISNQGIRVGQHEQVSSVPRAYAVRRTPFPANRVSPFPGILCRQPSRLLPSLHASVLTEKQRRYRQRRDADPEKRKKHLEKERERSMKDKDAGKKPSISELNEREKEAKRKYWRAAQAKSRRATAQLTATLEQCMTPPLSPEPAPEPAPGPSRLEFKDRGYGVLHESKYENSRDERERQIISQLVSGKIVKKYQLQKYGQRATGFPRRRWKTLERNPLLFTRKQKDRIPNTFKSKIREFYERDDVSRMTTGKKQPMTRLGVKKQKRLLVDSVLNLHKKFESENPHRALSYSLFCRLRPFWVIHPTMQDRDTCMCKVHENLGFVVDRQKQLNLIIDSSLERLTEEVACSTENKGCMYGECSSCNPQQLPSGF
;
A
#
# COMPACT_ATOMS: atom_id res chain seq x y z
N MET A 1 -0.74 6.71 62.02
CA MET A 1 0.41 6.94 61.13
C MET A 1 1.33 7.87 61.88
N ASP A 2 2.48 7.33 62.27
CA ASP A 2 3.33 7.92 63.29
C ASP A 2 4.12 9.12 62.76
N PRO A 3 4.27 10.20 63.55
CA PRO A 3 4.96 11.43 63.15
C PRO A 3 6.49 11.27 62.95
N ALA A 4 7.05 10.09 63.19
CA ALA A 4 8.48 9.82 63.07
C ALA A 4 8.97 9.56 61.64
N GLU A 5 8.10 9.16 60.70
CA GLU A 5 8.53 8.86 59.31
C GLU A 5 8.62 10.12 58.42
N THR A 6 7.95 11.21 58.80
CA THR A 6 7.99 12.47 58.04
C THR A 6 9.27 13.28 58.22
N GLU A 7 10.06 13.00 59.26
CA GLU A 7 11.29 13.73 59.57
C GLU A 7 12.52 13.13 58.86
N GLN A 8 12.50 11.83 58.56
CA GLN A 8 13.56 11.15 57.79
C GLN A 8 13.56 11.56 56.31
N LEU A 9 12.41 11.92 55.73
CA LEU A 9 12.31 12.42 54.35
C LEU A 9 12.77 13.88 54.18
N ARG A 10 12.74 14.69 55.25
CA ARG A 10 13.24 16.08 55.21
C ARG A 10 14.76 16.15 55.28
N HIS A 11 15.41 15.19 55.93
CA HIS A 11 16.87 15.14 56.06
C HIS A 11 17.59 14.65 54.78
N ALA A 12 16.88 14.00 53.85
CA ALA A 12 17.45 13.48 52.61
C ALA A 12 17.56 14.53 51.47
N ILE A 13 16.82 15.64 51.55
CA ILE A 13 16.76 16.66 50.48
C ILE A 13 17.82 17.77 50.68
N SER A 14 18.48 17.83 51.84
CA SER A 14 19.46 18.88 52.17
C SER A 14 20.90 18.63 51.67
N ASN A 15 21.21 17.48 51.06
CA ASN A 15 22.60 17.03 50.88
C ASN A 15 23.10 16.86 49.43
N GLN A 16 22.52 17.54 48.43
CA GLN A 16 23.13 17.62 47.10
C GLN A 16 23.35 19.08 46.68
N GLY A 17 24.50 19.58 47.13
CA GLY A 17 24.97 20.94 46.98
C GLY A 17 25.32 21.34 45.55
N ILE A 18 24.87 22.55 45.23
CA ILE A 18 25.25 23.41 44.12
C ILE A 18 26.74 23.75 44.26
N ARG A 19 27.58 23.42 43.27
CA ARG A 19 28.94 23.98 43.16
C ARG A 19 28.89 25.27 42.33
N VAL A 20 28.98 26.39 43.03
CA VAL A 20 29.40 27.69 42.50
C VAL A 20 30.92 27.74 42.58
N GLY A 21 31.59 28.04 41.47
CA GLY A 21 33.03 28.30 41.42
C GLY A 21 33.30 29.63 40.71
N GLN A 22 33.74 30.62 41.48
CA GLN A 22 34.26 31.93 41.04
C GLN A 22 35.71 31.78 40.53
N HIS A 23 36.01 32.33 39.35
CA HIS A 23 36.89 33.49 39.13
C HIS A 23 38.35 33.37 39.61
N GLU A 24 39.28 33.24 38.66
CA GLU A 24 40.67 33.71 38.79
C GLU A 24 41.15 34.30 37.44
N GLN A 25 42.10 35.22 37.53
CA GLN A 25 42.35 36.33 36.61
C GLN A 25 43.58 36.13 35.68
N VAL A 26 43.43 36.63 34.43
CA VAL A 26 44.36 37.51 33.67
C VAL A 26 45.55 36.95 32.84
N SER A 27 45.71 37.63 31.69
CA SER A 27 46.81 37.71 30.71
C SER A 27 46.70 36.74 29.52
N SER A 28 46.83 37.12 28.24
CA SER A 28 47.33 38.33 27.58
C SER A 28 46.80 38.39 26.12
N VAL A 29 46.74 39.61 25.55
CA VAL A 29 46.32 39.93 24.17
C VAL A 29 47.58 40.00 23.26
N PRO A 30 47.51 39.68 21.95
CA PRO A 30 47.37 40.71 20.89
C PRO A 30 46.41 40.27 19.76
N ARG A 31 45.43 41.07 19.29
CA ARG A 31 45.41 42.30 18.46
C ARG A 31 45.46 42.04 16.93
N ALA A 32 44.38 42.51 16.26
CA ALA A 32 44.21 42.86 14.83
C ALA A 32 44.35 41.72 13.79
N TYR A 33 43.52 41.60 12.75
CA TYR A 33 43.21 42.60 11.73
C TYR A 33 41.76 42.55 11.23
N ALA A 34 41.22 43.73 10.94
CA ALA A 34 39.95 43.96 10.26
C ALA A 34 40.21 44.34 8.80
N VAL A 35 39.45 43.81 7.82
CA VAL A 35 39.22 44.52 6.54
C VAL A 35 37.84 44.18 5.93
N ARG A 36 36.93 45.15 6.09
CA ARG A 36 36.02 45.77 5.11
C ARG A 36 35.13 44.89 4.21
N ARG A 37 33.82 45.05 4.45
CA ARG A 37 32.76 44.99 3.43
C ARG A 37 32.88 46.19 2.50
N THR A 38 32.76 45.99 1.19
CA THR A 38 32.49 47.05 0.21
C THR A 38 31.16 46.81 -0.51
N PRO A 39 30.47 47.88 -0.95
CA PRO A 39 29.09 47.83 -1.41
C PRO A 39 28.97 47.77 -2.94
N PHE A 40 27.79 47.37 -3.40
CA PHE A 40 27.26 47.57 -4.77
C PHE A 40 27.59 48.95 -5.37
N PRO A 41 27.76 49.04 -6.69
CA PRO A 41 27.41 50.23 -7.44
C PRO A 41 26.15 50.02 -8.30
N ALA A 42 25.30 51.05 -8.31
CA ALA A 42 24.16 51.22 -9.19
C ALA A 42 24.39 52.38 -10.18
N ASN A 43 23.63 52.33 -11.29
CA ASN A 43 23.29 53.38 -12.28
C ASN A 43 24.29 53.60 -13.44
N ARG A 44 23.91 53.66 -14.74
CA ARG A 44 22.90 54.50 -15.46
C ARG A 44 22.58 53.90 -16.87
N VAL A 45 21.31 53.72 -17.31
CA VAL A 45 20.46 54.54 -18.25
C VAL A 45 20.92 54.53 -19.74
N SER A 46 20.45 53.61 -20.62
CA SER A 46 19.32 53.67 -21.63
C SER A 46 19.82 53.85 -23.10
N PRO A 47 19.08 53.65 -24.24
CA PRO A 47 17.73 53.10 -24.52
C PRO A 47 17.56 52.19 -25.82
N PHE A 48 16.36 51.56 -26.01
CA PHE A 48 15.74 50.98 -27.24
C PHE A 48 16.27 49.63 -27.86
N PRO A 49 15.53 48.93 -28.77
CA PRO A 49 14.32 48.11 -28.51
C PRO A 49 14.39 46.65 -29.06
N GLY A 50 13.51 45.78 -28.55
CA GLY A 50 12.91 44.65 -29.31
C GLY A 50 13.78 43.45 -29.65
N ILE A 51 13.78 42.41 -28.80
CA ILE A 51 14.03 41.03 -29.25
C ILE A 51 13.02 40.08 -28.57
N LEU A 52 12.31 39.36 -29.42
CA LEU A 52 11.35 38.30 -29.16
C LEU A 52 11.77 37.38 -28.00
N CYS A 53 10.82 37.13 -27.10
CA CYS A 53 10.89 36.08 -26.10
C CYS A 53 10.93 34.72 -26.80
N ARG A 54 12.14 34.21 -27.10
CA ARG A 54 12.36 32.83 -27.55
C ARG A 54 12.11 31.91 -26.36
N GLN A 55 11.18 30.97 -26.53
CA GLN A 55 10.90 29.89 -25.60
C GLN A 55 12.20 29.15 -25.21
N PRO A 56 12.29 28.59 -23.98
CA PRO A 56 13.42 27.80 -23.57
C PRO A 56 13.45 26.49 -24.38
N SER A 57 14.36 26.42 -25.34
CA SER A 57 14.69 25.18 -26.04
C SER A 57 15.13 24.15 -24.99
N ARG A 58 14.41 23.02 -24.96
CA ARG A 58 14.84 21.82 -24.25
C ARG A 58 16.18 21.39 -24.85
N LEU A 59 17.28 21.74 -24.19
CA LEU A 59 18.60 21.22 -24.55
C LEU A 59 18.56 19.70 -24.40
N LEU A 60 18.60 19.00 -25.54
CA LEU A 60 18.82 17.56 -25.58
C LEU A 60 20.18 17.27 -24.89
N PRO A 61 20.27 16.23 -24.04
CA PRO A 61 21.55 15.84 -23.45
C PRO A 61 22.59 15.61 -24.55
N SER A 62 23.78 16.16 -24.39
CA SER A 62 24.86 15.97 -25.36
C SER A 62 25.14 14.47 -25.54
N LEU A 63 25.37 14.03 -26.79
CA LEU A 63 25.62 12.62 -27.13
C LEU A 63 26.74 11.99 -26.27
N HIS A 64 27.73 12.80 -25.88
CA HIS A 64 28.80 12.40 -24.96
C HIS A 64 28.28 12.03 -23.55
N ALA A 65 27.31 12.77 -23.00
CA ALA A 65 26.70 12.46 -21.72
C ALA A 65 25.88 11.15 -21.75
N SER A 66 25.19 10.86 -22.86
CA SER A 66 24.51 9.57 -23.05
C SER A 66 25.49 8.39 -23.14
N VAL A 67 26.65 8.59 -23.77
CA VAL A 67 27.68 7.53 -23.87
C VAL A 67 28.34 7.25 -22.52
N LEU A 68 28.66 8.29 -21.73
CA LEU A 68 29.23 8.12 -20.39
C LEU A 68 28.26 7.42 -19.42
N THR A 69 26.98 7.76 -19.47
CA THR A 69 25.94 7.14 -18.64
C THR A 69 25.73 5.67 -19.00
N GLU A 70 25.76 5.33 -20.29
CA GLU A 70 25.66 3.93 -20.74
C GLU A 70 26.91 3.10 -20.38
N LYS A 71 28.11 3.69 -20.45
CA LYS A 71 29.35 3.05 -19.98
C LYS A 71 29.30 2.73 -18.48
N GLN A 72 28.77 3.65 -17.66
CA GLN A 72 28.57 3.42 -16.22
C GLN A 72 27.51 2.33 -15.95
N ARG A 73 26.43 2.29 -16.74
CA ARG A 73 25.38 1.25 -16.64
C ARG A 73 25.96 -0.14 -16.88
N ARG A 74 26.74 -0.31 -17.96
CA ARG A 74 27.42 -1.59 -18.28
C ARG A 74 28.42 -2.01 -17.20
N TYR A 75 29.14 -1.05 -16.61
CA TYR A 75 30.00 -1.33 -15.46
C TYR A 75 29.22 -1.84 -14.25
N ARG A 76 28.08 -1.21 -13.89
CA ARG A 76 27.20 -1.67 -12.80
C ARG A 76 26.67 -3.08 -13.06
N GLN A 77 26.24 -3.36 -14.28
CA GLN A 77 25.76 -4.70 -14.69
C GLN A 77 26.85 -5.77 -14.55
N ARG A 78 28.07 -5.52 -15.02
CA ARG A 78 29.20 -6.45 -14.86
C ARG A 78 29.58 -6.70 -13.40
N ARG A 79 29.48 -5.67 -12.56
CA ARG A 79 29.75 -5.78 -11.13
C ARG A 79 28.66 -6.55 -10.40
N ASP A 80 27.40 -6.33 -10.75
CA ASP A 80 26.25 -6.95 -10.06
C ASP A 80 26.02 -8.41 -10.49
N ALA A 81 26.52 -8.81 -11.68
CA ALA A 81 26.49 -10.19 -12.17
C ALA A 81 27.47 -11.14 -11.44
N ASP A 82 28.55 -10.61 -10.89
CA ASP A 82 29.55 -11.37 -10.14
C ASP A 82 29.27 -11.27 -8.62
N PRO A 83 28.93 -12.38 -7.94
CA PRO A 83 28.52 -12.35 -6.54
C PRO A 83 29.62 -11.87 -5.59
N GLU A 84 30.89 -12.16 -5.90
CA GLU A 84 32.03 -11.76 -5.05
C GLU A 84 32.35 -10.27 -5.19
N LYS A 85 32.38 -9.77 -6.43
CA LYS A 85 32.56 -8.33 -6.69
C LYS A 85 31.43 -7.51 -6.09
N ARG A 86 30.20 -8.02 -6.15
CA ARG A 86 29.03 -7.41 -5.52
C ARG A 86 29.18 -7.36 -4.00
N LYS A 87 29.62 -8.46 -3.36
CA LYS A 87 29.85 -8.51 -1.91
C LYS A 87 30.91 -7.49 -1.46
N LYS A 88 32.07 -7.45 -2.12
CA LYS A 88 33.14 -6.47 -1.85
C LYS A 88 32.67 -5.02 -2.03
N HIS A 89 31.82 -4.75 -3.02
CA HIS A 89 31.25 -3.41 -3.21
C HIS A 89 30.30 -3.03 -2.08
N LEU A 90 29.43 -3.94 -1.65
CA LEU A 90 28.51 -3.71 -0.52
C LEU A 90 29.26 -3.50 0.80
N GLU A 91 30.35 -4.22 1.04
CA GLU A 91 31.22 -4.02 2.21
C GLU A 91 31.86 -2.63 2.22
N LYS A 92 32.46 -2.20 1.10
CA LYS A 92 33.00 -0.83 0.97
C LYS A 92 31.94 0.26 1.16
N GLU A 93 30.72 0.04 0.67
CA GLU A 93 29.61 0.98 0.89
C GLU A 93 29.14 1.02 2.34
N ARG A 94 29.14 -0.12 3.05
CA ARG A 94 28.87 -0.19 4.49
C ARG A 94 29.92 0.59 5.27
N GLU A 95 31.21 0.39 4.98
CA GLU A 95 32.31 1.13 5.62
C GLU A 95 32.20 2.64 5.40
N ARG A 96 31.92 3.08 4.16
CA ARG A 96 31.67 4.50 3.87
C ARG A 96 30.49 5.03 4.64
N SER A 97 29.41 4.25 4.72
CA SER A 97 28.22 4.67 5.46
C SER A 97 28.46 4.75 6.96
N MET A 98 29.33 3.90 7.54
CA MET A 98 29.76 4.01 8.94
C MET A 98 30.55 5.30 9.14
N LYS A 99 31.58 5.54 8.33
CA LYS A 99 32.38 6.78 8.38
C LYS A 99 31.53 8.05 8.24
N ASP A 100 30.52 8.05 7.38
CA ASP A 100 29.60 9.20 7.22
C ASP A 100 28.68 9.41 8.43
N LYS A 101 28.32 8.33 9.14
CA LYS A 101 27.54 8.41 10.39
C LYS A 101 28.41 8.94 11.52
N ASP A 102 29.61 8.41 11.66
CA ASP A 102 30.59 8.84 12.66
C ASP A 102 31.00 10.30 12.45
N ALA A 103 31.09 10.75 11.19
CA ALA A 103 31.33 12.14 10.83
C ALA A 103 30.10 13.05 10.88
N GLY A 104 28.93 12.56 11.32
CA GLY A 104 27.70 13.36 11.47
C GLY A 104 27.07 13.86 10.15
N LYS A 105 27.53 13.39 8.99
CA LYS A 105 27.05 13.84 7.66
C LYS A 105 25.68 13.26 7.30
N LYS A 106 25.23 12.23 8.02
CA LYS A 106 23.94 11.56 7.84
C LYS A 106 23.15 11.56 9.16
N PRO A 107 22.65 12.73 9.60
CA PRO A 107 21.82 12.78 10.80
C PRO A 107 20.58 11.91 10.65
N SER A 108 20.23 11.21 11.72
CA SER A 108 18.98 10.46 11.81
C SER A 108 17.79 11.41 11.62
N ILE A 109 16.66 10.90 11.10
CA ILE A 109 15.45 11.71 10.95
C ILE A 109 14.97 12.27 12.29
N SER A 110 15.25 11.57 13.40
CA SER A 110 14.95 12.02 14.76
C SER A 110 15.81 13.21 15.19
N GLU A 111 17.05 13.28 14.72
CA GLU A 111 18.06 14.29 15.07
C GLU A 111 17.92 15.58 14.25
N LEU A 112 17.16 15.53 13.15
CA LEU A 112 16.89 16.69 12.30
C LEU A 112 15.92 17.68 12.96
N ASN A 113 16.15 18.97 12.73
CA ASN A 113 15.24 20.03 13.16
C ASN A 113 13.90 19.94 12.42
N GLU A 114 12.80 20.44 12.97
CA GLU A 114 11.46 20.36 12.34
C GLU A 114 11.43 20.97 10.93
N ARG A 115 12.14 22.09 10.72
CA ARG A 115 12.28 22.70 9.38
C ARG A 115 12.98 21.77 8.38
N GLU A 116 13.97 21.00 8.81
CA GLU A 116 14.71 20.06 7.96
C GLU A 116 13.89 18.80 7.69
N LYS A 117 13.12 18.33 8.68
CA LYS A 117 12.14 17.26 8.51
C LYS A 117 11.07 17.64 7.49
N GLU A 118 10.56 18.87 7.54
CA GLU A 118 9.62 19.40 6.56
C GLU A 118 10.22 19.48 5.15
N ALA A 119 11.45 20.00 5.03
CA ALA A 119 12.16 20.04 3.76
C ALA A 119 12.37 18.64 3.16
N LYS A 120 12.74 17.65 3.99
CA LYS A 120 12.92 16.25 3.60
C LYS A 120 11.60 15.60 3.16
N ARG A 121 10.50 15.84 3.90
CA ARG A 121 9.15 15.41 3.51
C ARG A 121 8.72 16.05 2.18
N LYS A 122 8.99 17.34 1.98
CA LYS A 122 8.70 18.06 0.73
C LYS A 122 9.49 17.46 -0.44
N TYR A 123 10.78 17.20 -0.25
CA TYR A 123 11.62 16.51 -1.23
C TYR A 123 11.07 15.12 -1.58
N TRP A 124 10.71 14.29 -0.58
CA TRP A 124 10.14 12.98 -0.83
C TRP A 124 8.81 13.02 -1.58
N ARG A 125 7.90 13.96 -1.24
CA ARG A 125 6.65 14.16 -1.99
C ARG A 125 6.93 14.53 -3.44
N ALA A 126 7.88 15.44 -3.69
CA ALA A 126 8.26 15.86 -5.03
C ALA A 126 8.90 14.71 -5.83
N ALA A 127 9.82 13.95 -5.22
CA ALA A 127 10.46 12.78 -5.82
C ALA A 127 9.44 11.69 -6.16
N GLN A 128 8.50 11.40 -5.25
CA GLN A 128 7.42 10.44 -5.48
C GLN A 128 6.49 10.90 -6.60
N ALA A 129 6.11 12.19 -6.64
CA ALA A 129 5.31 12.74 -7.73
C ALA A 129 6.04 12.63 -9.09
N LYS A 130 7.34 12.92 -9.13
CA LYS A 130 8.17 12.75 -10.33
C LYS A 130 8.24 11.29 -10.80
N SER A 131 8.44 10.35 -9.87
CA SER A 131 8.44 8.92 -10.17
C SER A 131 7.08 8.46 -10.73
N ARG A 132 5.96 8.83 -10.09
CA ARG A 132 4.61 8.51 -10.59
C ARG A 132 4.37 9.06 -11.99
N ARG A 133 4.81 10.29 -12.28
CA ARG A 133 4.72 10.90 -13.62
C ARG A 133 5.53 10.12 -14.65
N ALA A 134 6.76 9.72 -14.33
CA ALA A 134 7.60 8.94 -15.23
C ALA A 134 7.01 7.55 -15.50
N THR A 135 6.46 6.88 -14.48
CA THR A 135 5.76 5.59 -14.66
C THR A 135 4.52 5.75 -15.52
N ALA A 136 3.68 6.76 -15.26
CA ALA A 136 2.50 7.03 -16.09
C ALA A 136 2.85 7.34 -17.55
N GLN A 137 3.93 8.08 -17.80
CA GLN A 137 4.44 8.32 -19.15
C GLN A 137 4.88 7.03 -19.82
N LEU A 138 5.67 6.18 -19.14
CA LEU A 138 6.09 4.88 -19.66
C LEU A 138 4.88 3.99 -19.99
N THR A 139 3.90 3.92 -19.10
CA THR A 139 2.67 3.15 -19.30
C THR A 139 1.89 3.67 -20.50
N ALA A 140 1.73 5.00 -20.64
CA ALA A 140 1.05 5.60 -21.78
C ALA A 140 1.80 5.33 -23.10
N THR A 141 3.13 5.41 -23.12
CA THR A 141 3.94 5.06 -24.30
C THR A 141 3.76 3.59 -24.68
N LEU A 142 3.73 2.69 -23.69
CA LEU A 142 3.55 1.26 -23.92
C LEU A 142 2.14 0.93 -24.43
N GLU A 143 1.10 1.56 -23.86
CA GLU A 143 -0.29 1.45 -24.35
C GLU A 143 -0.43 1.96 -25.80
N GLN A 144 0.31 3.02 -26.16
CA GLN A 144 0.31 3.58 -27.50
C GLN A 144 1.02 2.69 -28.53
N CYS A 145 1.97 1.85 -28.11
CA CYS A 145 2.62 0.86 -28.98
C CYS A 145 1.84 -0.44 -29.14
N MET A 146 0.91 -0.74 -28.21
CA MET A 146 0.12 -1.99 -28.21
C MET A 146 -1.33 -1.81 -28.68
N THR A 147 -1.69 -0.62 -29.14
CA THR A 147 -2.99 -0.34 -29.75
C THR A 147 -2.90 -0.48 -31.27
N PRO A 148 -3.72 -1.35 -31.91
CA PRO A 148 -3.84 -1.39 -33.36
C PRO A 148 -4.22 0.00 -33.92
N PRO A 149 -3.73 0.41 -35.09
CA PRO A 149 -4.11 1.69 -35.67
C PRO A 149 -5.62 1.74 -35.87
N LEU A 150 -6.26 2.78 -35.31
CA LEU A 150 -7.68 3.06 -35.55
C LEU A 150 -7.91 3.31 -37.05
N SER A 151 -8.90 2.62 -37.61
CA SER A 151 -9.48 2.96 -38.92
C SER A 151 -10.01 4.40 -38.90
N PRO A 152 -9.97 5.12 -40.03
CA PRO A 152 -10.32 6.54 -40.08
C PRO A 152 -11.80 6.75 -39.72
N GLU A 153 -12.05 7.39 -38.58
CA GLU A 153 -13.38 7.88 -38.22
C GLU A 153 -13.75 9.14 -39.04
N PRO A 154 -15.03 9.30 -39.41
CA PRO A 154 -15.52 10.47 -40.13
C PRO A 154 -15.51 11.76 -39.28
N ALA A 155 -15.52 12.88 -40.01
CA ALA A 155 -15.19 14.25 -39.59
C ALA A 155 -15.87 14.77 -38.30
N PRO A 156 -15.21 15.70 -37.58
CA PRO A 156 -15.73 16.28 -36.33
C PRO A 156 -16.95 17.17 -36.57
N GLU A 157 -18.01 16.93 -35.81
CA GLU A 157 -19.13 17.88 -35.70
C GLU A 157 -18.70 19.19 -35.01
N PRO A 158 -19.20 20.35 -35.46
CA PRO A 158 -18.77 21.65 -34.95
C PRO A 158 -19.27 21.91 -33.52
N ALA A 159 -18.37 22.45 -32.69
CA ALA A 159 -18.62 22.82 -31.31
C ALA A 159 -19.71 23.91 -31.16
N PRO A 160 -20.57 23.85 -30.14
CA PRO A 160 -21.40 24.99 -29.77
C PRO A 160 -20.52 26.09 -29.16
N GLY A 161 -20.59 27.28 -29.77
CA GLY A 161 -19.79 28.45 -29.38
C GLY A 161 -20.15 29.01 -27.99
N PRO A 162 -19.28 29.84 -27.40
CA PRO A 162 -19.55 30.48 -26.12
C PRO A 162 -20.58 31.60 -26.29
N SER A 163 -21.79 31.40 -25.77
CA SER A 163 -22.79 32.46 -25.65
C SER A 163 -22.35 33.48 -24.59
N ARG A 164 -21.96 34.65 -25.08
CA ARG A 164 -21.84 35.92 -24.36
C ARG A 164 -23.21 36.34 -23.79
N LEU A 165 -23.39 36.28 -22.48
CA LEU A 165 -24.43 37.01 -21.73
C LEU A 165 -23.86 37.38 -20.36
N GLU A 166 -23.24 38.56 -20.26
CA GLU A 166 -23.86 39.79 -19.75
C GLU A 166 -23.85 39.91 -18.21
N PHE A 167 -22.86 40.67 -17.77
CA PHE A 167 -22.78 41.32 -16.47
C PHE A 167 -23.95 42.30 -16.35
N LYS A 168 -24.94 41.99 -15.50
CA LYS A 168 -25.95 42.97 -15.08
C LYS A 168 -25.73 43.30 -13.61
N ASP A 169 -25.06 44.43 -13.41
CA ASP A 169 -25.29 45.27 -12.25
C ASP A 169 -26.79 45.54 -12.14
N ARG A 170 -27.41 45.07 -11.06
CA ARG A 170 -28.73 45.53 -10.63
C ARG A 170 -28.78 45.56 -9.11
N GLY A 171 -28.61 46.78 -8.61
CA GLY A 171 -29.63 47.43 -7.79
C GLY A 171 -29.89 46.81 -6.42
N TYR A 172 -29.48 47.56 -5.40
CA TYR A 172 -30.05 47.50 -4.06
C TYR A 172 -31.58 47.49 -4.13
N GLY A 173 -32.17 46.35 -3.79
CA GLY A 173 -33.61 46.16 -3.74
C GLY A 173 -33.90 44.87 -2.99
N VAL A 174 -34.48 45.01 -1.81
CA VAL A 174 -34.83 43.93 -0.89
C VAL A 174 -35.89 43.02 -1.55
N LEU A 175 -35.43 42.00 -2.27
CA LEU A 175 -36.23 40.85 -2.64
C LEU A 175 -35.68 39.65 -1.88
N HIS A 176 -36.44 39.24 -0.86
CA HIS A 176 -36.15 38.11 0.00
C HIS A 176 -36.48 36.82 -0.76
N GLU A 177 -35.79 36.59 -1.86
CA GLU A 177 -35.97 35.42 -2.71
C GLU A 177 -35.26 34.24 -2.03
N SER A 178 -35.99 33.15 -1.75
CA SER A 178 -35.43 31.94 -1.15
C SER A 178 -34.52 31.24 -2.15
N LYS A 179 -33.30 31.76 -2.33
CA LYS A 179 -32.24 31.23 -3.21
C LYS A 179 -32.06 29.71 -3.03
N TYR A 180 -32.21 29.24 -1.80
CA TYR A 180 -32.17 27.83 -1.46
C TYR A 180 -33.32 27.01 -2.07
N GLU A 181 -34.56 27.49 -2.00
CA GLU A 181 -35.73 26.77 -2.53
C GLU A 181 -35.79 26.84 -4.05
N ASN A 182 -35.42 27.99 -4.62
CA ASN A 182 -35.40 28.25 -6.06
C ASN A 182 -34.23 27.57 -6.78
N SER A 183 -33.16 27.22 -6.08
CA SER A 183 -32.06 26.45 -6.67
C SER A 183 -32.53 25.07 -7.11
N ARG A 184 -32.40 24.78 -8.42
CA ARG A 184 -32.70 23.45 -8.99
C ARG A 184 -31.54 22.47 -8.76
N ASP A 185 -30.34 23.00 -8.61
CA ASP A 185 -29.12 22.21 -8.45
C ASP A 185 -28.81 21.92 -6.98
N GLU A 186 -28.64 20.63 -6.69
CA GLU A 186 -28.28 20.14 -5.36
C GLU A 186 -26.91 20.69 -4.88
N ARG A 187 -26.01 21.02 -5.82
CA ARG A 187 -24.73 21.67 -5.50
C ARG A 187 -24.92 23.08 -4.93
N GLU A 188 -25.82 23.87 -5.49
CA GLU A 188 -26.11 25.23 -5.03
C GLU A 188 -26.74 25.21 -3.64
N ARG A 189 -27.70 24.30 -3.41
CA ARG A 189 -28.28 24.04 -2.09
C ARG A 189 -27.22 23.73 -1.03
N GLN A 190 -26.19 22.96 -1.40
CA GLN A 190 -25.09 22.61 -0.50
C GLN A 190 -24.16 23.78 -0.21
N ILE A 191 -23.80 24.58 -1.22
CA ILE A 191 -22.99 25.79 -1.02
C ILE A 191 -23.70 26.74 -0.05
N ILE A 192 -25.00 26.95 -0.26
CA ILE A 192 -25.84 27.75 0.63
C ILE A 192 -25.85 27.16 2.05
N SER A 193 -26.00 25.84 2.17
CA SER A 193 -25.93 25.16 3.47
C SER A 193 -24.55 25.33 4.13
N GLN A 194 -23.44 25.32 3.37
CA GLN A 194 -22.08 25.46 3.90
C GLN A 194 -21.80 26.87 4.40
N LEU A 195 -22.27 27.87 3.65
CA LEU A 195 -22.18 29.26 4.04
C LEU A 195 -22.94 29.52 5.34
N VAL A 196 -24.18 29.04 5.46
CA VAL A 196 -25.02 29.30 6.64
C VAL A 196 -24.58 28.50 7.88
N SER A 197 -24.10 27.27 7.70
CA SER A 197 -23.69 26.38 8.81
C SER A 197 -22.18 26.39 9.13
N GLY A 198 -21.41 27.23 8.43
CA GLY A 198 -19.97 27.33 8.57
C GLY A 198 -19.51 27.77 9.97
N LYS A 199 -18.31 27.34 10.38
CA LYS A 199 -17.74 27.62 11.70
C LYS A 199 -17.64 29.12 12.00
N ILE A 200 -17.34 29.93 10.99
CA ILE A 200 -17.24 31.40 11.10
C ILE A 200 -18.61 32.01 11.42
N VAL A 201 -19.63 31.65 10.65
CA VAL A 201 -21.01 32.13 10.87
C VAL A 201 -21.54 31.67 12.23
N LYS A 202 -21.15 30.47 12.68
CA LYS A 202 -21.46 30.00 14.04
C LYS A 202 -20.74 30.81 15.13
N LYS A 203 -19.44 31.06 14.97
CA LYS A 203 -18.61 31.82 15.93
C LYS A 203 -19.17 33.22 16.17
N TYR A 204 -19.61 33.91 15.12
CA TYR A 204 -20.14 35.28 15.20
C TYR A 204 -21.67 35.35 15.31
N GLN A 205 -22.36 34.23 15.54
CA GLN A 205 -23.82 34.16 15.70
C GLN A 205 -24.64 34.74 14.53
N LEU A 206 -24.04 34.84 13.34
CA LEU A 206 -24.67 35.44 12.14
C LEU A 206 -25.63 34.48 11.41
N GLN A 207 -25.93 33.34 12.02
CA GLN A 207 -26.70 32.26 11.40
C GLN A 207 -28.13 32.72 11.04
N LYS A 208 -28.74 33.58 11.87
CA LYS A 208 -30.06 34.17 11.64
C LYS A 208 -30.10 35.08 10.41
N TYR A 209 -29.01 35.82 10.17
CA TYR A 209 -28.86 36.67 9.00
C TYR A 209 -28.63 35.84 7.73
N GLY A 210 -27.79 34.81 7.82
CA GLY A 210 -27.58 33.86 6.72
C GLY A 210 -28.85 33.11 6.32
N GLN A 211 -29.69 32.71 7.29
CA GLN A 211 -31.00 32.11 7.02
C GLN A 211 -31.93 33.05 6.26
N ARG A 212 -32.05 34.30 6.73
CA ARG A 212 -32.90 35.30 6.08
C ARG A 212 -32.42 35.57 4.65
N ALA A 213 -31.12 35.78 4.46
CA ALA A 213 -30.55 36.08 3.15
C ALA A 213 -30.63 34.93 2.13
N THR A 214 -30.76 33.68 2.58
CA THR A 214 -30.67 32.50 1.68
C THR A 214 -31.92 31.62 1.64
N GLY A 215 -32.85 31.76 2.59
CA GLY A 215 -34.04 30.91 2.70
C GLY A 215 -33.77 29.50 3.26
N PHE A 216 -32.67 29.30 3.99
CA PHE A 216 -32.31 27.96 4.49
C PHE A 216 -33.21 27.50 5.66
N PRO A 217 -33.87 26.31 5.59
CA PRO A 217 -34.89 25.91 6.55
C PRO A 217 -34.32 25.46 7.91
N ARG A 218 -34.93 25.94 9.00
CA ARG A 218 -34.56 25.62 10.40
C ARG A 218 -34.64 24.13 10.74
N ARG A 219 -35.59 23.39 10.15
CA ARG A 219 -35.80 21.95 10.44
C ARG A 219 -34.58 21.09 10.09
N ARG A 220 -33.83 21.49 9.05
CA ARG A 220 -32.63 20.78 8.60
C ARG A 220 -31.45 20.94 9.58
N TRP A 221 -31.54 21.83 10.58
CA TRP A 221 -30.47 22.04 11.56
C TRP A 221 -30.39 20.97 12.65
N LYS A 222 -31.53 20.39 13.03
CA LYS A 222 -31.60 19.41 14.12
C LYS A 222 -31.07 18.03 13.72
N THR A 223 -30.99 17.74 12.42
CA THR A 223 -30.48 16.46 11.89
C THR A 223 -28.95 16.46 11.67
N LEU A 224 -28.25 17.53 12.07
CA LEU A 224 -26.87 17.84 11.69
C LEU A 224 -25.82 17.58 12.79
N GLU A 225 -26.13 16.80 13.82
CA GLU A 225 -25.16 16.40 14.84
C GLU A 225 -24.02 15.52 14.25
N ARG A 226 -24.25 14.88 13.09
CA ARG A 226 -23.20 14.28 12.26
C ARG A 226 -22.84 15.22 11.11
N ASN A 227 -21.65 15.84 11.19
CA ASN A 227 -20.91 16.54 10.13
C ASN A 227 -21.71 16.89 8.85
N PRO A 228 -22.18 18.14 8.70
CA PRO A 228 -23.26 18.43 7.76
C PRO A 228 -22.99 18.29 6.28
N LEU A 229 -21.74 18.42 5.83
CA LEU A 229 -21.49 18.88 4.45
C LEU A 229 -20.25 18.26 3.80
N LEU A 230 -20.06 16.97 4.01
CA LEU A 230 -19.31 16.15 3.06
C LEU A 230 -20.30 15.53 2.08
N PHE A 231 -20.35 16.07 0.86
CA PHE A 231 -20.77 15.27 -0.28
C PHE A 231 -19.73 14.16 -0.45
N THR A 232 -19.87 13.07 0.29
CA THR A 232 -19.54 11.80 -0.32
C THR A 232 -20.65 11.60 -1.33
N ARG A 233 -20.32 11.72 -2.63
CA ARG A 233 -21.15 11.16 -3.69
C ARG A 233 -21.59 9.81 -3.14
N LYS A 234 -22.88 9.58 -2.89
CA LYS A 234 -23.35 8.23 -2.54
C LYS A 234 -22.84 7.37 -3.68
N GLN A 235 -21.75 6.65 -3.44
CA GLN A 235 -21.34 5.61 -4.35
C GLN A 235 -22.53 4.68 -4.26
N LYS A 236 -23.39 4.72 -5.28
CA LYS A 236 -24.29 3.62 -5.53
C LYS A 236 -23.34 2.48 -5.83
N ASP A 237 -22.91 1.77 -4.79
CA ASP A 237 -22.37 0.44 -4.92
C ASP A 237 -23.41 -0.27 -5.78
N ARG A 238 -23.07 -0.52 -7.05
CA ARG A 238 -24.00 -1.15 -8.00
C ARG A 238 -24.46 -2.52 -7.51
N ILE A 239 -23.81 -3.04 -6.47
CA ILE A 239 -23.99 -4.35 -5.89
C ILE A 239 -24.38 -4.16 -4.41
N PRO A 240 -25.58 -4.59 -4.00
CA PRO A 240 -26.02 -4.49 -2.62
C PRO A 240 -25.14 -5.36 -1.71
N ASN A 241 -24.87 -4.89 -0.49
CA ASN A 241 -24.03 -5.61 0.46
C ASN A 241 -24.59 -6.98 0.84
N THR A 242 -25.92 -7.13 0.88
CA THR A 242 -26.60 -8.42 1.09
C THR A 242 -26.16 -9.48 0.08
N PHE A 243 -26.03 -9.08 -1.18
CA PHE A 243 -25.58 -9.98 -2.25
C PHE A 243 -24.09 -10.30 -2.16
N LYS A 244 -23.26 -9.32 -1.77
CA LYS A 244 -21.85 -9.57 -1.48
C LYS A 244 -21.71 -10.60 -0.35
N SER A 245 -22.52 -10.50 0.70
CA SER A 245 -22.52 -11.46 1.81
C SER A 245 -22.91 -12.86 1.35
N LYS A 246 -23.96 -13.02 0.53
CA LYS A 246 -24.35 -14.32 -0.03
C LYS A 246 -23.21 -15.01 -0.81
N ILE A 247 -22.46 -14.24 -1.61
CA ILE A 247 -21.32 -14.79 -2.36
C ILE A 247 -20.19 -15.19 -1.40
N ARG A 248 -19.93 -14.40 -0.35
CA ARG A 248 -18.93 -14.79 0.66
C ARG A 248 -19.33 -16.08 1.36
N GLU A 249 -20.59 -16.19 1.77
CA GLU A 249 -21.16 -17.37 2.41
C GLU A 249 -21.02 -18.60 1.51
N PHE A 250 -21.32 -18.47 0.21
CA PHE A 250 -21.08 -19.55 -0.76
C PHE A 250 -19.62 -20.00 -0.79
N TYR A 251 -18.66 -19.07 -0.84
CA TYR A 251 -17.24 -19.41 -0.81
C TYR A 251 -16.77 -19.99 0.54
N GLU A 252 -17.47 -19.70 1.63
CA GLU A 252 -17.13 -20.20 2.97
C GLU A 252 -17.65 -21.60 3.26
N ARG A 253 -18.49 -22.18 2.38
CA ARG A 253 -18.96 -23.55 2.52
C ARG A 253 -17.83 -24.56 2.29
N ASP A 254 -17.89 -25.67 3.01
CA ASP A 254 -16.83 -26.70 3.01
C ASP A 254 -16.80 -27.54 1.72
N ASP A 255 -17.91 -27.61 1.00
CA ASP A 255 -18.00 -28.24 -0.33
C ASP A 255 -17.35 -27.39 -1.44
N VAL A 256 -17.24 -26.08 -1.24
CA VAL A 256 -16.67 -25.12 -2.20
C VAL A 256 -15.19 -24.84 -1.89
N SER A 257 -14.86 -24.68 -0.61
CA SER A 257 -13.49 -24.46 -0.17
C SER A 257 -13.20 -25.20 1.12
N ARG A 258 -11.97 -25.70 1.27
CA ARG A 258 -11.49 -26.34 2.51
C ARG A 258 -10.61 -25.41 3.33
N MET A 259 -10.75 -25.43 4.64
CA MET A 259 -9.84 -24.70 5.54
C MET A 259 -8.48 -25.39 5.64
N THR A 260 -7.40 -24.61 5.71
CA THR A 260 -6.10 -25.17 6.05
C THR A 260 -5.91 -25.22 7.57
N THR A 261 -5.30 -26.29 8.07
CA THR A 261 -5.08 -26.53 9.52
C THR A 261 -3.83 -25.86 10.08
N GLY A 262 -2.98 -25.28 9.22
CA GLY A 262 -1.69 -24.72 9.61
C GLY A 262 -1.78 -23.42 10.44
N LYS A 263 -1.18 -23.41 11.64
CA LYS A 263 -1.09 -22.23 12.53
C LYS A 263 -0.41 -21.01 11.88
N LYS A 264 0.52 -21.23 10.95
CA LYS A 264 1.28 -20.19 10.24
C LYS A 264 0.68 -19.81 8.88
N GLN A 265 -0.57 -20.20 8.61
CA GLN A 265 -1.26 -19.90 7.34
C GLN A 265 -2.39 -18.85 7.42
N PRO A 266 -2.38 -17.83 8.31
CA PRO A 266 -3.37 -16.76 8.25
C PRO A 266 -3.01 -15.71 7.19
N MET A 267 -4.03 -15.24 6.46
CA MET A 267 -3.93 -14.12 5.52
C MET A 267 -4.42 -12.84 6.19
N THR A 268 -3.66 -11.76 6.04
CA THR A 268 -4.00 -10.44 6.60
C THR A 268 -4.17 -9.42 5.48
N ARG A 269 -5.34 -8.77 5.40
CA ARG A 269 -5.58 -7.68 4.46
C ARG A 269 -6.50 -6.64 5.11
N LEU A 270 -6.17 -5.35 4.95
CA LEU A 270 -6.93 -4.22 5.51
C LEU A 270 -7.17 -4.35 7.03
N GLY A 271 -6.19 -4.87 7.78
CA GLY A 271 -6.30 -5.04 9.23
C GLY A 271 -7.13 -6.26 9.68
N VAL A 272 -7.72 -7.02 8.75
CA VAL A 272 -8.49 -8.23 9.06
C VAL A 272 -7.62 -9.46 8.83
N LYS A 273 -7.47 -10.30 9.87
CA LYS A 273 -6.78 -11.60 9.80
C LYS A 273 -7.81 -12.73 9.66
N LYS A 274 -7.63 -13.61 8.68
CA LYS A 274 -8.49 -14.79 8.44
C LYS A 274 -7.62 -16.00 8.07
N GLN A 275 -8.03 -17.20 8.45
CA GLN A 275 -7.36 -18.45 8.07
C GLN A 275 -7.47 -18.67 6.56
N LYS A 276 -6.41 -19.16 5.91
CA LYS A 276 -6.41 -19.51 4.49
C LYS A 276 -7.45 -20.62 4.23
N ARG A 277 -8.26 -20.44 3.18
CA ARG A 277 -9.14 -21.46 2.61
C ARG A 277 -8.70 -21.74 1.17
N LEU A 278 -8.74 -23.00 0.79
CA LEU A 278 -8.35 -23.49 -0.51
C LEU A 278 -9.58 -23.90 -1.30
N LEU A 279 -9.70 -23.43 -2.53
CA LEU A 279 -10.79 -23.85 -3.42
C LEU A 279 -10.67 -25.34 -3.75
N VAL A 280 -11.78 -26.06 -3.70
CA VAL A 280 -11.84 -27.48 -4.06
C VAL A 280 -11.78 -27.65 -5.58
N ASP A 281 -12.49 -26.80 -6.31
CA ASP A 281 -12.61 -26.85 -7.77
C ASP A 281 -12.21 -25.51 -8.42
N SER A 282 -12.13 -25.50 -9.75
CA SER A 282 -11.97 -24.31 -10.57
C SER A 282 -13.10 -23.31 -10.31
N VAL A 283 -12.75 -22.01 -10.35
CA VAL A 283 -13.73 -20.92 -10.13
C VAL A 283 -14.83 -20.94 -11.19
N LEU A 284 -14.56 -21.48 -12.38
CA LEU A 284 -15.54 -21.62 -13.45
C LEU A 284 -16.63 -22.63 -13.08
N ASN A 285 -16.27 -23.80 -12.55
CA ASN A 285 -17.25 -24.80 -12.12
C ASN A 285 -18.04 -24.32 -10.92
N LEU A 286 -17.37 -23.65 -9.97
CA LEU A 286 -18.03 -23.04 -8.82
C LEU A 286 -19.01 -21.94 -9.21
N HIS A 287 -18.71 -21.19 -10.27
CA HIS A 287 -19.62 -20.19 -10.82
C HIS A 287 -20.88 -20.83 -11.42
N LYS A 288 -20.73 -21.91 -12.20
CA LYS A 288 -21.88 -22.69 -12.70
C LYS A 288 -22.73 -23.26 -11.57
N LYS A 289 -22.09 -23.78 -10.52
CA LYS A 289 -22.77 -24.25 -9.30
C LYS A 289 -23.54 -23.13 -8.59
N PHE A 290 -22.94 -21.94 -8.50
CA PHE A 290 -23.61 -20.78 -7.93
C PHE A 290 -24.83 -20.33 -8.74
N GLU A 291 -24.73 -20.36 -10.08
CA GLU A 291 -25.84 -20.05 -10.99
C GLU A 291 -26.97 -21.07 -10.87
N SER A 292 -26.66 -22.37 -10.73
CA SER A 292 -27.70 -23.40 -10.52
C SER A 292 -28.43 -23.25 -9.18
N GLU A 293 -27.74 -22.80 -8.13
CA GLU A 293 -28.36 -22.57 -6.81
C GLU A 293 -29.17 -21.27 -6.73
N ASN A 294 -28.83 -20.28 -7.55
CA ASN A 294 -29.45 -18.95 -7.52
C ASN A 294 -29.98 -18.52 -8.89
N PRO A 295 -31.00 -19.21 -9.44
CA PRO A 295 -31.52 -18.92 -10.78
C PRO A 295 -32.15 -17.51 -10.88
N HIS A 296 -32.66 -16.96 -9.76
CA HIS A 296 -33.30 -15.64 -9.75
C HIS A 296 -32.35 -14.46 -9.96
N ARG A 297 -31.03 -14.67 -9.90
CA ARG A 297 -30.06 -13.59 -10.02
C ARG A 297 -28.79 -14.05 -10.74
N ALA A 298 -28.80 -13.88 -12.07
CA ALA A 298 -27.65 -14.11 -12.90
C ALA A 298 -26.46 -13.24 -12.48
N LEU A 299 -25.29 -13.87 -12.38
CA LEU A 299 -24.03 -13.26 -11.99
C LEU A 299 -23.02 -13.54 -13.09
N SER A 300 -22.35 -12.52 -13.63
CA SER A 300 -21.28 -12.80 -14.59
C SER A 300 -20.05 -13.41 -13.92
N TYR A 301 -19.37 -14.31 -14.63
CA TYR A 301 -18.13 -14.94 -14.17
C TYR A 301 -17.07 -13.92 -13.72
N SER A 302 -16.87 -12.84 -14.48
CA SER A 302 -15.90 -11.79 -14.13
C SER A 302 -16.26 -11.04 -12.85
N LEU A 303 -17.54 -10.91 -12.53
CA LEU A 303 -17.97 -10.31 -11.28
C LEU A 303 -17.81 -11.29 -10.11
N PHE A 304 -18.11 -12.58 -10.32
CA PHE A 304 -17.88 -13.64 -9.35
C PHE A 304 -16.43 -13.71 -8.88
N CYS A 305 -15.49 -13.70 -9.84
CA CYS A 305 -14.05 -13.69 -9.55
C CYS A 305 -13.60 -12.47 -8.74
N ARG A 306 -14.19 -11.29 -9.01
CA ARG A 306 -13.87 -10.05 -8.28
C ARG A 306 -14.44 -10.01 -6.87
N LEU A 307 -15.57 -10.67 -6.64
CA LEU A 307 -16.24 -10.72 -5.34
C LEU A 307 -15.68 -11.81 -4.41
N ARG A 308 -14.73 -12.63 -4.90
CA ARG A 308 -14.04 -13.64 -4.10
C ARG A 308 -13.34 -13.03 -2.89
N PRO A 309 -13.54 -13.57 -1.67
CA PRO A 309 -12.81 -13.14 -0.48
C PRO A 309 -11.30 -13.32 -0.62
N PHE A 310 -10.50 -12.46 0.02
CA PHE A 310 -9.04 -12.51 -0.12
C PHE A 310 -8.39 -13.72 0.57
N TRP A 311 -9.07 -14.36 1.52
CA TRP A 311 -8.58 -15.53 2.24
C TRP A 311 -8.90 -16.86 1.53
N VAL A 312 -9.66 -16.82 0.42
CA VAL A 312 -9.99 -17.98 -0.41
C VAL A 312 -9.07 -17.99 -1.64
N ILE A 313 -8.24 -19.02 -1.76
CA ILE A 313 -7.11 -19.07 -2.70
C ILE A 313 -7.16 -20.38 -3.50
N HIS A 314 -6.58 -20.37 -4.70
CA HIS A 314 -6.36 -21.60 -5.45
C HIS A 314 -5.32 -22.50 -4.76
N PRO A 315 -5.52 -23.82 -4.76
CA PRO A 315 -4.51 -24.77 -4.31
C PRO A 315 -3.20 -24.61 -5.09
N THR A 316 -2.08 -24.62 -4.39
CA THR A 316 -0.74 -24.72 -4.98
C THR A 316 -0.26 -26.18 -4.88
N MET A 317 0.80 -26.59 -5.60
CA MET A 317 1.36 -27.95 -5.54
C MET A 317 1.68 -28.41 -4.11
N GLN A 318 2.10 -27.48 -3.24
CA GLN A 318 2.39 -27.73 -1.83
C GLN A 318 1.16 -27.99 -0.97
N ASP A 319 -0.02 -27.57 -1.45
CA ASP A 319 -1.27 -27.74 -0.74
C ASP A 319 -1.93 -29.09 -1.10
N ARG A 320 -1.33 -29.93 -1.95
CA ARG A 320 -1.91 -31.24 -2.32
C ARG A 320 -1.95 -32.16 -1.10
N ASP A 321 -3.06 -32.89 -0.95
CA ASP A 321 -3.25 -33.87 0.13
C ASP A 321 -2.59 -35.23 -0.19
N THR A 322 -1.74 -35.29 -1.24
CA THR A 322 -0.96 -36.47 -1.63
C THR A 322 0.54 -36.19 -1.48
N CYS A 323 1.30 -37.12 -0.88
CA CYS A 323 2.75 -36.99 -0.76
C CYS A 323 3.40 -37.32 -2.10
N MET A 324 3.91 -36.31 -2.78
CA MET A 324 4.85 -36.45 -3.92
C MET A 324 6.29 -36.21 -3.46
N CYS A 325 6.60 -36.74 -2.29
CA CYS A 325 7.89 -36.57 -1.64
C CYS A 325 8.90 -37.56 -2.26
N LYS A 326 10.17 -37.15 -2.37
CA LYS A 326 11.24 -38.02 -2.90
C LYS A 326 11.31 -39.38 -2.20
N VAL A 327 10.95 -39.44 -0.92
CA VAL A 327 10.94 -40.69 -0.14
C VAL A 327 9.87 -41.66 -0.65
N HIS A 328 8.63 -41.21 -0.83
CA HIS A 328 7.56 -42.07 -1.37
C HIS A 328 7.78 -42.38 -2.85
N GLU A 329 8.30 -41.44 -3.65
CA GLU A 329 8.66 -41.71 -5.05
C GLU A 329 9.79 -42.74 -5.16
N ASN A 330 10.87 -42.58 -4.38
CA ASN A 330 11.98 -43.54 -4.34
C ASN A 330 11.52 -44.93 -3.88
N LEU A 331 10.63 -45.01 -2.90
CA LEU A 331 10.06 -46.28 -2.45
C LEU A 331 9.23 -46.93 -3.55
N GLY A 332 8.42 -46.16 -4.28
CA GLY A 332 7.69 -46.64 -5.46
C GLY A 332 8.64 -47.23 -6.50
N PHE A 333 9.73 -46.52 -6.86
CA PHE A 333 10.72 -47.03 -7.81
C PHE A 333 11.41 -48.32 -7.35
N VAL A 334 11.66 -48.47 -6.06
CA VAL A 334 12.24 -49.70 -5.49
C VAL A 334 11.27 -50.87 -5.67
N VAL A 335 9.99 -50.67 -5.35
CA VAL A 335 8.94 -51.70 -5.50
C VAL A 335 8.75 -52.06 -6.98
N ASP A 336 8.71 -51.08 -7.87
CA ASP A 336 8.62 -51.32 -9.31
C ASP A 336 9.80 -52.16 -9.81
N ARG A 337 11.02 -51.87 -9.31
CA ARG A 337 12.21 -52.64 -9.66
C ARG A 337 12.18 -54.06 -9.11
N GLN A 338 11.72 -54.24 -7.88
CA GLN A 338 11.57 -55.57 -7.27
C GLN A 338 10.54 -56.43 -8.00
N LYS A 339 9.45 -55.82 -8.49
CA LYS A 339 8.48 -56.48 -9.35
C LYS A 339 9.07 -56.87 -10.71
N GLN A 340 9.88 -56.02 -11.34
CA GLN A 340 10.58 -56.38 -12.58
C GLN A 340 11.53 -57.57 -12.41
N LEU A 341 12.09 -57.74 -11.22
CA LEU A 341 12.94 -58.88 -10.86
C LEU A 341 12.11 -60.10 -10.40
N ASN A 342 10.77 -60.03 -10.45
CA ASN A 342 9.82 -61.03 -9.99
C ASN A 342 10.00 -61.45 -8.52
N LEU A 343 10.51 -60.54 -7.68
CA LEU A 343 10.65 -60.76 -6.23
C LEU A 343 9.34 -60.49 -5.47
N ILE A 344 8.48 -59.65 -6.06
CA ILE A 344 7.20 -59.22 -5.50
C ILE A 344 6.15 -59.25 -6.61
N ILE A 345 4.92 -59.65 -6.27
CA ILE A 345 3.80 -59.79 -7.20
C ILE A 345 3.14 -58.42 -7.46
N ASP A 346 2.92 -57.66 -6.38
CA ASP A 346 2.18 -56.40 -6.41
C ASP A 346 3.10 -55.17 -6.47
N SER A 347 2.64 -54.16 -7.21
CA SER A 347 3.32 -52.86 -7.36
C SER A 347 2.73 -51.77 -6.45
N SER A 348 1.56 -52.02 -5.87
CA SER A 348 0.89 -51.06 -4.98
C SER A 348 1.47 -51.14 -3.58
N LEU A 349 2.01 -50.02 -3.10
CA LEU A 349 2.55 -49.90 -1.73
C LEU A 349 1.51 -50.24 -0.65
N GLU A 350 0.25 -49.91 -0.85
CA GLU A 350 -0.84 -50.18 0.09
C GLU A 350 -1.02 -51.68 0.35
N ARG A 351 -1.04 -52.50 -0.70
CA ARG A 351 -1.16 -53.96 -0.56
C ARG A 351 0.06 -54.59 0.10
N LEU A 352 1.26 -54.10 -0.23
CA LEU A 352 2.48 -54.57 0.43
C LEU A 352 2.48 -54.25 1.93
N THR A 353 1.91 -53.10 2.32
CA THR A 353 1.76 -52.78 3.74
C THR A 353 0.71 -53.64 4.44
N GLU A 354 -0.35 -54.06 3.75
CA GLU A 354 -1.35 -54.99 4.27
C GLU A 354 -0.81 -56.43 4.41
N GLU A 355 0.08 -56.85 3.51
CA GLU A 355 0.74 -58.16 3.60
C GLU A 355 1.75 -58.24 4.74
N VAL A 356 2.47 -57.14 5.02
CA VAL A 356 3.52 -57.09 6.05
C VAL A 356 2.96 -56.82 7.45
N ALA A 357 1.84 -56.09 7.56
CA ALA A 357 1.28 -55.67 8.85
C ALA A 357 -0.14 -56.22 9.06
N CYS A 358 -0.42 -56.75 10.25
CA CYS A 358 -1.76 -57.24 10.61
C CYS A 358 -2.83 -56.13 10.66
N SER A 359 -2.44 -54.87 10.89
CA SER A 359 -3.34 -53.71 10.87
C SER A 359 -2.58 -52.43 10.55
N THR A 360 -3.14 -51.61 9.67
CA THR A 360 -2.56 -50.31 9.27
C THR A 360 -2.82 -49.18 10.25
N GLU A 361 -3.78 -49.35 11.17
CA GLU A 361 -4.16 -48.35 12.14
C GLU A 361 -3.36 -48.46 13.44
N ASN A 362 -2.85 -49.65 13.77
CA ASN A 362 -2.07 -49.86 14.98
C ASN A 362 -0.59 -49.53 14.78
N LYS A 363 -0.14 -48.43 15.40
CA LYS A 363 1.25 -47.98 15.37
C LYS A 363 2.22 -49.10 15.79
N GLY A 364 1.95 -49.82 16.87
CA GLY A 364 2.86 -50.88 17.36
C GLY A 364 3.05 -52.02 16.36
N CYS A 365 2.02 -52.34 15.58
CA CYS A 365 2.09 -53.33 14.51
C CYS A 365 3.00 -52.87 13.36
N MET A 366 2.84 -51.62 12.93
CA MET A 366 3.66 -51.03 11.88
C MET A 366 5.15 -50.89 12.26
N TYR A 367 5.47 -50.83 13.56
CA TYR A 367 6.85 -50.88 14.07
C TYR A 367 7.34 -52.30 14.40
N GLY A 368 6.51 -53.35 14.20
CA GLY A 368 6.88 -54.73 14.48
C GLY A 368 6.91 -55.13 15.97
N GLU A 369 6.31 -54.31 16.85
CA GLU A 369 6.22 -54.54 18.30
C GLU A 369 4.99 -55.35 18.71
N CYS A 370 4.22 -55.83 17.73
CA CYS A 370 2.98 -56.55 17.92
C CYS A 370 3.26 -58.05 18.16
N SER A 371 2.65 -58.61 19.20
CA SER A 371 2.78 -60.02 19.57
C SER A 371 2.16 -60.98 18.54
N SER A 372 1.21 -60.51 17.73
CA SER A 372 0.58 -61.26 16.64
C SER A 372 1.31 -61.13 15.30
N CYS A 373 2.24 -60.19 15.16
CA CYS A 373 3.13 -60.15 14.00
C CYS A 373 4.20 -61.22 14.20
N ASN A 374 4.05 -62.37 13.55
CA ASN A 374 5.03 -63.43 13.63
C ASN A 374 6.36 -62.93 13.01
N PRO A 375 7.51 -62.98 13.70
CA PRO A 375 8.82 -62.63 13.12
C PRO A 375 9.26 -63.56 11.98
N GLN A 376 8.44 -64.55 11.62
CA GLN A 376 8.73 -65.50 10.56
C GLN A 376 8.27 -64.96 9.20
N GLN A 377 9.28 -64.75 8.36
CA GLN A 377 9.24 -64.57 6.91
C GLN A 377 8.88 -63.17 6.40
N LEU A 378 9.82 -62.23 6.57
CA LEU A 378 10.19 -61.48 5.37
C LEU A 378 10.65 -62.51 4.33
N PRO A 379 10.15 -62.50 3.09
CA PRO A 379 10.59 -63.44 2.07
C PRO A 379 12.11 -63.38 2.00
N SER A 380 12.73 -64.48 2.42
CA SER A 380 14.16 -64.68 2.48
C SER A 380 14.70 -64.72 1.07
N GLY A 381 15.01 -63.53 0.55
CA GLY A 381 15.71 -63.30 -0.70
C GLY A 381 16.67 -62.12 -0.52
N PHE A 382 17.51 -62.19 0.52
CA PHE A 382 18.76 -61.45 0.58
C PHE A 382 19.86 -62.25 -0.09
#